data_AF-A0A5C1EC67-F1
#
_entry.id   AF-A0A5C1EC67-F1
#
_cell.length_a   1.000
_cell.length_b   1.000
_cell.length_c   1.000
_cell.angle_alpha   90.00
_cell.angle_beta   90.00
_cell.angle_gamma   90.00
#
_symmetry.space_group_name_H-M   'P 1'
#
loop_
_entity.id
_entity.type
_entity.pdbx_description
1 polymer ?
#
loop_
_entity_poly.entity_id
_entity_poly.type
_entity_poly.pdbx_seq_one_letter_code
_entity_poly.pdbx_strand_id
1 'polypeptide(L)'
;MTTASVASAPVTAPLHGVRVLDLTRLLPGPLATRHLADLGAEIIKIEDTGAGDYAREMGPPPPGLRDADSRFFRALNRGKRALRLDLKHPLGKAVLRRLAESADVLVESFRPGVMDRLGLGYEALKAVNPRLIYCAITGYGQDGPWRDLAGHDLNYLAVSGVLERTASRDSSLPAVPSLQIGDLLGGALPAALSIVAALYGARQSGQGRLLDVAMAEVVLIHHMTPLLGEGEAAPRGREMLTGGLPWYGVYATQDGRHLAVAALEFKFWATFCATVGRPDWTGRHSEEGATLDSLRHEVAALVASQPLAYWSEVFATVDACVTPVLTPEEALALPQFQARGLGGADELGQGPAASPFVMDGVRLAATGTPPSPGQDSRAILVEAGFAIDEVDGLLAQGIL
;
A
#
# COMPACT_ATOMS: atom_id res chain seq x y z
N MET A 1 0.97 28.30 -30.89
CA MET A 1 1.77 27.09 -31.20
C MET A 1 1.08 25.91 -30.55
N THR A 2 0.38 25.12 -31.36
CA THR A 2 -0.34 23.91 -30.97
C THR A 2 0.67 22.82 -30.61
N THR A 3 0.72 22.46 -29.33
CA THR A 3 1.49 21.29 -28.88
C THR A 3 0.76 20.04 -29.36
N ALA A 4 1.33 19.39 -30.37
CA ALA A 4 0.89 18.08 -30.83
C ALA A 4 1.00 17.09 -29.66
N SER A 5 -0.13 16.48 -29.31
CA SER A 5 -0.17 15.30 -28.46
C SER A 5 0.58 14.18 -29.18
N VAL A 6 1.78 13.88 -28.71
CA VAL A 6 2.48 12.67 -29.11
C VAL A 6 1.72 11.52 -28.45
N ALA A 7 0.91 10.82 -29.24
CA ALA A 7 0.34 9.54 -28.82
C ALA A 7 1.51 8.61 -28.50
N SER A 8 1.77 8.37 -27.22
CA SER A 8 2.75 7.38 -26.78
C SER A 8 2.31 6.01 -27.28
N ALA A 9 3.23 5.25 -27.88
CA ALA A 9 2.99 3.84 -28.19
C ALA A 9 2.43 3.11 -26.95
N PRO A 10 1.51 2.14 -27.12
CA PRO A 10 0.98 1.41 -25.98
C PRO A 10 2.16 0.76 -25.25
N VAL A 11 2.39 1.18 -24.00
CA VAL A 11 3.34 0.52 -23.11
C VAL A 11 2.83 -0.92 -22.97
N THR A 12 3.51 -1.88 -23.58
CA THR A 12 3.24 -3.29 -23.34
C THR A 12 3.30 -3.51 -21.83
N ALA A 13 2.18 -3.90 -21.23
CA ALA A 13 2.11 -3.99 -19.78
C ALA A 13 3.21 -4.94 -19.26
N PRO A 14 4.07 -4.53 -18.31
CA PRO A 14 5.29 -5.26 -17.96
C PRO A 14 5.09 -6.72 -17.54
N LEU A 15 3.93 -7.03 -16.95
CA LEU A 15 3.53 -8.36 -16.50
C LEU A 15 2.49 -9.01 -17.43
N HIS A 16 2.34 -8.52 -18.65
CA HIS A 16 1.49 -9.17 -19.64
C HIS A 16 1.90 -10.66 -19.81
N GLY A 17 0.90 -11.53 -19.74
CA GLY A 17 1.08 -12.98 -19.82
C GLY A 17 1.46 -13.65 -18.49
N VAL A 18 1.59 -12.90 -17.39
CA VAL A 18 1.73 -13.46 -16.04
C VAL A 18 0.35 -13.78 -15.47
N ARG A 19 0.14 -15.01 -15.00
CA ARG A 19 -1.10 -15.44 -14.32
C ARG A 19 -0.87 -15.64 -12.83
N VAL A 20 -1.72 -15.02 -12.01
CA VAL A 20 -1.66 -15.03 -10.54
C VAL A 20 -2.96 -15.60 -9.97
N LEU A 21 -2.82 -16.63 -9.11
CA LEU A 21 -3.91 -17.13 -8.28
C LEU A 21 -3.89 -16.37 -6.94
N ASP A 22 -4.93 -15.60 -6.66
CA ASP A 22 -5.05 -14.74 -5.49
C ASP A 22 -6.05 -15.33 -4.49
N LEU A 23 -5.54 -15.99 -3.44
CA LEU A 23 -6.33 -16.56 -2.33
C LEU A 23 -6.38 -15.60 -1.12
N THR A 24 -6.05 -14.33 -1.31
CA THR A 24 -5.89 -13.38 -0.22
C THR A 24 -7.20 -12.68 0.13
N ARG A 25 -7.26 -12.13 1.34
CA ARG A 25 -8.40 -11.38 1.89
C ARG A 25 -7.93 -10.07 2.51
N LEU A 26 -8.84 -9.10 2.65
CA LEU A 26 -8.61 -7.82 3.32
C LEU A 26 -7.37 -7.08 2.78
N LEU A 27 -6.61 -6.40 3.62
CA LEU A 27 -5.21 -6.08 3.33
C LEU A 27 -4.33 -7.16 3.99
N PRO A 28 -3.08 -7.35 3.54
CA PRO A 28 -2.38 -6.61 2.48
C PRO A 28 -2.44 -7.27 1.08
N GLY A 29 -2.78 -8.55 1.02
CA GLY A 29 -2.62 -9.37 -0.19
C GLY A 29 -3.39 -8.87 -1.42
N PRO A 30 -4.67 -8.48 -1.31
CA PRO A 30 -5.44 -7.94 -2.43
C PRO A 30 -4.83 -6.68 -3.04
N LEU A 31 -4.17 -5.83 -2.25
CA LEU A 31 -3.45 -4.68 -2.79
C LEU A 31 -2.16 -5.10 -3.52
N ALA A 32 -1.42 -6.07 -2.97
CA ALA A 32 -0.23 -6.62 -3.63
C ALA A 32 -0.59 -7.15 -5.03
N THR A 33 -1.64 -7.97 -5.13
CA THR A 33 -2.09 -8.53 -6.41
C THR A 33 -2.75 -7.47 -7.30
N ARG A 34 -3.39 -6.44 -6.75
CA ARG A 34 -3.81 -5.26 -7.54
C ARG A 34 -2.63 -4.53 -8.16
N HIS A 35 -1.50 -4.38 -7.46
CA HIS A 35 -0.31 -3.78 -8.06
C HIS A 35 0.22 -4.61 -9.23
N LEU A 36 0.16 -5.94 -9.14
CA LEU A 36 0.50 -6.82 -10.25
C LEU A 36 -0.50 -6.68 -11.41
N ALA A 37 -1.81 -6.53 -11.13
CA ALA A 37 -2.82 -6.25 -12.14
C ALA A 37 -2.58 -4.92 -12.86
N ASP A 38 -2.26 -3.86 -12.11
CA ASP A 38 -1.91 -2.54 -12.64
C ASP A 38 -0.66 -2.57 -13.54
N LEU A 39 0.20 -3.58 -13.36
CA LEU A 39 1.37 -3.87 -14.19
C LEU A 39 1.06 -4.85 -15.34
N GLY A 40 -0.19 -5.31 -15.48
CA GLY A 40 -0.68 -6.14 -16.59
C GLY A 40 -0.78 -7.64 -16.33
N ALA A 41 -0.60 -8.10 -15.09
CA ALA A 41 -0.81 -9.51 -14.76
C ALA A 41 -2.31 -9.86 -14.76
N GLU A 42 -2.64 -11.07 -15.20
CA GLU A 42 -3.96 -11.65 -15.00
C GLU A 42 -4.09 -12.13 -13.55
N ILE A 43 -5.03 -11.55 -12.81
CA ILE A 43 -5.32 -11.95 -11.43
C ILE A 43 -6.64 -12.71 -11.36
N ILE A 44 -6.57 -13.96 -10.91
CA ILE A 44 -7.73 -14.79 -10.60
C ILE A 44 -7.90 -14.80 -9.08
N LYS A 45 -8.84 -14.02 -8.56
CA LYS A 45 -9.21 -14.03 -7.14
C LYS A 45 -10.06 -15.26 -6.84
N ILE A 46 -9.60 -16.08 -5.90
CA ILE A 46 -10.25 -17.32 -5.50
C ILE A 46 -10.82 -17.14 -4.10
N GLU A 47 -12.14 -17.23 -4.00
CA GLU A 47 -12.89 -17.05 -2.75
C GLU A 47 -13.61 -18.36 -2.37
N ASP A 48 -13.78 -18.63 -1.06
CA ASP A 48 -14.61 -19.76 -0.61
C ASP A 48 -16.05 -19.61 -1.10
N THR A 49 -16.91 -20.63 -1.03
CA THR A 49 -18.32 -20.53 -1.49
C THR A 49 -19.27 -19.85 -0.49
N GLY A 50 -18.77 -19.36 0.65
CA GLY A 50 -19.53 -18.71 1.72
C GLY A 50 -19.32 -17.20 1.77
N ALA A 51 -18.63 -16.71 2.80
CA ALA A 51 -18.43 -15.27 3.01
C ALA A 51 -17.46 -14.64 1.98
N GLY A 52 -16.51 -15.42 1.45
CA GLY A 52 -15.47 -14.89 0.56
C GLY A 52 -14.52 -13.91 1.28
N ASP A 53 -14.13 -12.84 0.59
CA ASP A 53 -13.32 -11.76 1.17
C ASP A 53 -14.17 -10.83 2.05
N TYR A 54 -13.81 -10.72 3.33
CA TYR A 54 -14.51 -9.86 4.30
C TYR A 54 -14.50 -8.38 3.91
N ALA A 55 -13.56 -7.96 3.05
CA ALA A 55 -13.57 -6.61 2.51
C ALA A 55 -14.89 -6.29 1.79
N ARG A 56 -15.59 -7.28 1.21
CA ARG A 56 -16.88 -7.09 0.50
C ARG A 56 -17.93 -6.38 1.34
N GLU A 57 -17.92 -6.58 2.66
CA GLU A 57 -18.89 -5.99 3.59
C GLU A 57 -18.25 -4.89 4.48
N MET A 58 -16.93 -4.66 4.36
CA MET A 58 -16.21 -3.73 5.24
C MET A 58 -16.31 -2.28 4.77
N GLY A 59 -17.14 -1.51 5.47
CA GLY A 59 -17.37 -0.10 5.19
C GLY A 59 -18.54 0.14 4.24
N PRO A 60 -18.87 1.41 3.97
CA PRO A 60 -20.07 1.74 3.22
C PRO A 60 -19.93 1.30 1.75
N PRO A 61 -21.03 0.86 1.10
CA PRO A 61 -21.05 0.65 -0.34
C PRO A 61 -20.95 2.00 -1.09
N PRO A 62 -20.77 1.98 -2.42
CA PRO A 62 -20.80 3.20 -3.22
C PRO A 62 -22.13 3.95 -3.06
N PRO A 63 -22.13 5.30 -3.10
CA PRO A 63 -23.37 6.09 -3.06
C PRO A 63 -24.36 5.61 -4.12
N GLY A 64 -25.60 5.31 -3.71
CA GLY A 64 -26.66 4.84 -4.62
C GLY A 64 -26.67 3.33 -4.91
N LEU A 65 -25.70 2.55 -4.42
CA LEU A 65 -25.60 1.09 -4.65
C LEU A 65 -25.63 0.28 -3.35
N ARG A 66 -26.78 0.25 -2.65
CA ARG A 66 -26.88 -0.33 -1.28
C ARG A 66 -26.50 -1.81 -1.16
N ASP A 67 -26.72 -2.60 -2.21
CA ASP A 67 -26.45 -4.05 -2.22
C ASP A 67 -25.14 -4.41 -2.94
N ALA A 68 -24.29 -3.43 -3.23
CA ALA A 68 -22.99 -3.65 -3.87
C ALA A 68 -21.89 -3.90 -2.84
N ASP A 69 -20.79 -4.54 -3.28
CA ASP A 69 -19.57 -4.66 -2.50
C ASP A 69 -19.09 -3.30 -1.98
N SER A 70 -18.51 -3.30 -0.78
CA SER A 70 -17.98 -2.12 -0.12
C SER A 70 -16.99 -1.36 -1.00
N ARG A 71 -16.91 -0.05 -0.79
CA ARG A 71 -15.90 0.80 -1.45
C ARG A 71 -14.48 0.29 -1.27
N PHE A 72 -14.18 -0.30 -0.11
CA PHE A 72 -12.88 -0.85 0.19
C PHE A 72 -12.55 -2.10 -0.65
N PHE A 73 -13.48 -3.05 -0.76
CA PHE A 73 -13.30 -4.22 -1.63
C PHE A 73 -13.06 -3.81 -3.08
N ARG A 74 -13.88 -2.86 -3.55
CA ARG A 74 -13.84 -2.37 -4.92
C ARG A 74 -12.50 -1.71 -5.24
N ALA A 75 -11.98 -0.89 -4.33
CA ALA A 75 -10.66 -0.29 -4.45
C ALA A 75 -9.54 -1.35 -4.51
N LEU A 76 -9.65 -2.45 -3.75
CA LEU A 76 -8.62 -3.48 -3.69
C LEU A 76 -8.66 -4.50 -4.84
N ASN A 77 -9.83 -4.73 -5.43
CA ASN A 77 -10.04 -5.87 -6.33
C ASN A 77 -10.46 -5.49 -7.76
N ARG A 78 -10.40 -4.20 -8.12
CA ARG A 78 -10.59 -3.77 -9.51
C ARG A 78 -9.58 -4.44 -10.46
N GLY A 79 -10.03 -4.78 -11.67
CA GLY A 79 -9.19 -5.41 -12.70
C GLY A 79 -8.90 -6.90 -12.50
N LYS A 80 -9.48 -7.53 -11.47
CA LYS A 80 -9.37 -8.97 -11.21
C LYS A 80 -10.55 -9.73 -11.80
N ARG A 81 -10.37 -11.05 -12.01
CA ARG A 81 -11.44 -12.02 -12.28
C ARG A 81 -11.75 -12.79 -11.01
N ALA A 82 -13.00 -13.19 -10.78
CA ALA A 82 -13.40 -13.92 -9.57
C ALA A 82 -13.83 -15.37 -9.86
N LEU A 83 -13.26 -16.29 -9.08
CA LEU A 83 -13.61 -17.70 -8.98
C LEU A 83 -14.07 -17.99 -7.55
N ARG A 84 -15.26 -18.58 -7.40
CA ARG A 84 -15.67 -19.20 -6.13
C ARG A 84 -15.23 -20.68 -6.17
N LEU A 85 -14.67 -21.17 -5.07
CA LEU A 85 -14.11 -22.51 -5.01
C LEU A 85 -14.09 -23.06 -3.57
N ASP A 86 -14.73 -24.20 -3.33
CA ASP A 86 -14.65 -24.88 -2.05
C ASP A 86 -13.37 -25.73 -1.92
N LEU A 87 -12.34 -25.16 -1.31
CA LEU A 87 -11.08 -25.84 -1.04
C LEU A 87 -11.14 -26.88 0.08
N LYS A 88 -12.27 -27.03 0.79
CA LYS A 88 -12.47 -28.12 1.75
C LYS A 88 -12.84 -29.43 1.04
N HIS A 89 -13.51 -29.33 -0.10
CA HIS A 89 -13.91 -30.48 -0.91
C HIS A 89 -12.73 -31.03 -1.75
N PRO A 90 -12.57 -32.36 -1.89
CA PRO A 90 -11.52 -32.96 -2.72
C PRO A 90 -11.50 -32.47 -4.18
N LEU A 91 -12.69 -32.26 -4.78
CA LEU A 91 -12.79 -31.72 -6.13
C LEU A 91 -12.28 -30.28 -6.21
N GLY A 92 -12.61 -29.41 -5.26
CA GLY A 92 -12.11 -28.03 -5.26
C GLY A 92 -10.60 -27.96 -5.09
N LYS A 93 -10.01 -28.86 -4.29
CA LYS A 93 -8.55 -29.02 -4.20
C LYS A 93 -7.93 -29.46 -5.54
N ALA A 94 -8.57 -30.39 -6.23
CA ALA A 94 -8.12 -30.84 -7.56
C ALA A 94 -8.19 -29.70 -8.59
N VAL A 95 -9.25 -28.87 -8.55
CA VAL A 95 -9.37 -27.68 -9.40
C VAL A 95 -8.22 -26.71 -9.15
N LEU A 96 -7.94 -26.34 -7.89
CA LEU A 96 -6.85 -25.41 -7.60
C LEU A 96 -5.49 -25.94 -8.05
N ARG A 97 -5.22 -27.23 -7.82
CA ARG A 97 -3.97 -27.87 -8.26
C ARG A 97 -3.80 -27.78 -9.77
N ARG A 98 -4.87 -28.04 -10.54
CA ARG A 98 -4.85 -27.97 -12.01
C ARG A 98 -4.71 -26.54 -12.53
N LEU A 99 -5.32 -25.55 -11.85
CA LEU A 99 -5.05 -24.14 -12.13
C LEU A 99 -3.58 -23.78 -11.87
N ALA A 100 -3.01 -24.29 -10.77
CA ALA A 100 -1.61 -24.04 -10.40
C ALA A 100 -0.58 -24.66 -11.36
N GLU A 101 -0.94 -25.68 -12.15
CA GLU A 101 -0.06 -26.27 -13.18
C GLU A 101 0.39 -25.25 -14.24
N SER A 102 -0.45 -24.24 -14.52
CA SER A 102 -0.19 -23.21 -15.53
C SER A 102 -0.06 -21.79 -14.99
N ALA A 103 -0.24 -21.59 -13.67
CA ALA A 103 -0.05 -20.30 -13.04
C ALA A 103 1.44 -19.98 -12.83
N ASP A 104 1.79 -18.71 -12.91
CA ASP A 104 3.15 -18.25 -12.57
C ASP A 104 3.30 -17.99 -11.07
N VAL A 105 2.22 -17.51 -10.44
CA VAL A 105 2.23 -17.09 -9.04
C VAL A 105 0.97 -17.58 -8.33
N LEU A 106 1.12 -18.00 -7.08
CA LEU A 106 0.05 -18.11 -6.12
C LEU A 106 0.34 -17.19 -4.93
N VAL A 107 -0.64 -16.40 -4.51
CA VAL A 107 -0.54 -15.54 -3.33
C VAL A 107 -1.63 -15.93 -2.34
N GLU A 108 -1.25 -16.11 -1.08
CA GLU A 108 -2.17 -16.43 0.01
C GLU A 108 -1.84 -15.63 1.27
N SER A 109 -2.87 -15.41 2.11
CA SER A 109 -2.77 -14.65 3.36
C SER A 109 -3.50 -15.37 4.50
N PHE A 110 -3.50 -16.70 4.48
CA PHE A 110 -4.06 -17.51 5.55
C PHE A 110 -3.06 -17.64 6.72
N ARG A 111 -3.55 -18.18 7.84
CA ARG A 111 -2.64 -18.55 8.94
C ARG A 111 -1.64 -19.60 8.47
N PRO A 112 -0.38 -19.58 8.96
CA PRO A 112 0.60 -20.61 8.66
C PRO A 112 0.05 -22.04 8.78
N GLY A 113 0.38 -22.86 7.79
CA GLY A 113 -0.03 -24.26 7.71
C GLY A 113 -1.49 -24.52 7.30
N VAL A 114 -2.33 -23.50 7.05
CA VAL A 114 -3.69 -23.72 6.50
C VAL A 114 -3.61 -24.43 5.15
N MET A 115 -2.81 -23.91 4.22
CA MET A 115 -2.68 -24.49 2.89
C MET A 115 -2.03 -25.88 2.92
N ASP A 116 -1.08 -26.12 3.83
CA ASP A 116 -0.51 -27.46 4.05
C ASP A 116 -1.57 -28.47 4.50
N ARG A 117 -2.43 -28.10 5.46
CA ARG A 117 -3.54 -28.97 5.91
C ARG A 117 -4.57 -29.24 4.80
N LEU A 118 -4.71 -28.31 3.85
CA LEU A 118 -5.55 -28.51 2.66
C LEU A 118 -4.88 -29.39 1.59
N GLY A 119 -3.57 -29.69 1.72
CA GLY A 119 -2.79 -30.40 0.71
C GLY A 119 -2.46 -29.52 -0.51
N LEU A 120 -2.41 -28.22 -0.30
CA LEU A 120 -2.22 -27.17 -1.31
C LEU A 120 -1.09 -26.19 -0.91
N GLY A 121 -0.25 -26.55 0.05
CA GLY A 121 0.92 -25.78 0.43
C GLY A 121 2.02 -25.83 -0.63
N TYR A 122 3.10 -25.08 -0.38
CA TYR A 122 4.16 -24.86 -1.37
C TYR A 122 4.75 -26.16 -1.91
N GLU A 123 5.16 -27.11 -1.05
CA GLU A 123 5.77 -28.36 -1.52
C GLU A 123 4.81 -29.21 -2.37
N ALA A 124 3.50 -29.21 -2.04
CA ALA A 124 2.50 -29.93 -2.81
C ALA A 124 2.26 -29.31 -4.19
N LEU A 125 2.25 -27.98 -4.29
CA LEU A 125 2.05 -27.27 -5.56
C LEU A 125 3.33 -27.22 -6.40
N LYS A 126 4.50 -27.12 -5.78
CA LYS A 126 5.81 -27.22 -6.45
C LYS A 126 5.98 -28.56 -7.16
N ALA A 127 5.45 -29.65 -6.58
CA ALA A 127 5.50 -30.97 -7.20
C ALA A 127 4.75 -31.05 -8.55
N VAL A 128 3.70 -30.24 -8.74
CA VAL A 128 2.98 -30.15 -10.03
C VAL A 128 3.49 -29.03 -10.93
N ASN A 129 4.00 -27.94 -10.34
CA ASN A 129 4.58 -26.83 -11.05
C ASN A 129 5.89 -26.36 -10.38
N PRO A 130 7.05 -26.89 -10.79
CA PRO A 130 8.36 -26.50 -10.24
C PRO A 130 8.73 -25.03 -10.49
N ARG A 131 8.04 -24.35 -11.41
CA ARG A 131 8.24 -22.94 -11.75
C ARG A 131 7.40 -21.98 -10.89
N LEU A 132 6.45 -22.50 -10.10
CA LEU A 132 5.50 -21.71 -9.33
C LEU A 132 6.20 -20.84 -8.29
N ILE A 133 5.87 -19.55 -8.30
CA ILE A 133 6.21 -18.65 -7.21
C ILE A 133 5.05 -18.68 -6.22
N TYR A 134 5.32 -19.11 -5.00
CA TYR A 134 4.32 -19.16 -3.94
C TYR A 134 4.63 -18.04 -2.95
N CYS A 135 3.71 -17.11 -2.76
CA CYS A 135 3.86 -16.00 -1.83
C CYS A 135 2.88 -16.15 -0.66
N ALA A 136 3.43 -16.37 0.53
CA ALA A 136 2.67 -16.36 1.78
C ALA A 136 2.85 -15.01 2.47
N ILE A 137 1.76 -14.30 2.73
CA ILE A 137 1.80 -13.03 3.47
C ILE A 137 1.20 -13.22 4.85
N THR A 138 1.99 -13.00 5.89
CA THR A 138 1.58 -13.21 7.28
C THR A 138 2.01 -12.06 8.19
N GLY A 139 1.45 -12.02 9.40
CA GLY A 139 1.82 -11.01 10.39
C GLY A 139 3.25 -11.15 10.88
N TYR A 140 3.70 -12.38 11.15
CA TYR A 140 4.91 -12.67 11.91
C TYR A 140 5.84 -13.71 11.26
N GLY A 141 5.54 -14.17 10.04
CA GLY A 141 6.31 -15.20 9.32
C GLY A 141 5.65 -16.59 9.37
N GLN A 142 6.15 -17.51 8.52
CA GLN A 142 5.76 -18.92 8.53
C GLN A 142 6.35 -19.70 9.72
N ASP A 143 7.36 -19.15 10.40
CA ASP A 143 8.05 -19.74 11.54
C ASP A 143 8.21 -18.76 12.72
N GLY A 144 8.89 -19.21 13.77
CA GLY A 144 9.05 -18.45 15.01
C GLY A 144 7.89 -18.58 16.00
N PRO A 145 8.04 -18.01 17.21
CA PRO A 145 7.09 -18.21 18.32
C PRO A 145 5.73 -17.53 18.10
N TRP A 146 5.65 -16.55 17.20
CA TRP A 146 4.44 -15.75 16.97
C TRP A 146 3.74 -16.08 15.65
N ARG A 147 4.21 -17.09 14.88
CA ARG A 147 3.62 -17.49 13.59
C ARG A 147 2.10 -17.70 13.63
N ASP A 148 1.58 -18.24 14.73
CA ASP A 148 0.15 -18.57 14.85
C ASP A 148 -0.69 -17.41 15.46
N LEU A 149 -0.05 -16.30 15.88
CA LEU A 149 -0.76 -15.15 16.45
C LEU A 149 -1.49 -14.36 15.37
N ALA A 150 -2.67 -13.84 15.75
CA ALA A 150 -3.36 -12.86 14.93
C ALA A 150 -2.74 -11.48 15.14
N GLY A 151 -2.85 -10.61 14.14
CA GLY A 151 -2.52 -9.20 14.26
C GLY A 151 -3.24 -8.40 13.19
N HIS A 152 -3.31 -7.10 13.42
CA HIS A 152 -3.65 -6.10 12.43
C HIS A 152 -2.52 -5.08 12.34
N ASP A 153 -2.60 -4.18 11.36
CA ASP A 153 -1.67 -3.07 11.14
C ASP A 153 -1.09 -2.47 12.45
N LEU A 154 -1.98 -2.10 13.37
CA LEU A 154 -1.62 -1.51 14.66
C LEU A 154 -0.70 -2.41 15.51
N ASN A 155 -0.95 -3.73 15.53
CA ASN A 155 -0.13 -4.67 16.28
C ASN A 155 1.27 -4.78 15.68
N TYR A 156 1.37 -4.76 14.34
CA TYR A 156 2.66 -4.82 13.65
C TYR A 156 3.47 -3.55 13.89
N LEU A 157 2.84 -2.37 13.91
CA LEU A 157 3.48 -1.11 14.26
C LEU A 157 3.89 -1.04 15.74
N ALA A 158 3.12 -1.68 16.63
CA ALA A 158 3.45 -1.73 18.05
C ALA A 158 4.73 -2.53 18.30
N VAL A 159 4.82 -3.73 17.74
CA VAL A 159 5.96 -4.64 18.01
C VAL A 159 7.22 -4.28 17.22
N SER A 160 7.09 -3.53 16.13
CA SER A 160 8.23 -3.03 15.35
C SER A 160 8.85 -1.74 15.90
N GLY A 161 8.26 -1.16 16.96
CA GLY A 161 8.71 0.09 17.58
C GLY A 161 8.21 1.37 16.90
N VAL A 162 7.50 1.27 15.78
CA VAL A 162 7.00 2.45 15.04
C VAL A 162 6.04 3.30 15.88
N LEU A 163 5.11 2.68 16.61
CA LEU A 163 4.19 3.44 17.47
C LEU A 163 4.93 4.20 18.57
N GLU A 164 5.98 3.61 19.15
CA GLU A 164 6.79 4.24 20.19
C GLU A 164 7.48 5.52 19.70
N ARG A 165 7.61 5.72 18.39
CA ARG A 165 8.18 6.93 17.78
C ARG A 165 7.13 7.85 17.16
N THR A 166 5.88 7.40 17.06
CA THR A 166 4.81 8.16 16.41
C THR A 166 4.06 8.98 17.46
N ALA A 167 4.43 10.24 17.65
CA ALA A 167 3.62 11.20 18.40
C ALA A 167 3.99 12.64 18.04
N SER A 168 3.09 13.58 18.33
CA SER A 168 3.46 14.98 18.44
C SER A 168 4.30 15.21 19.70
N ARG A 169 5.21 16.19 19.65
CA ARG A 169 6.13 16.56 20.74
C ARG A 169 5.48 16.73 22.13
N ASP A 170 4.23 17.18 22.18
CA ASP A 170 3.50 17.48 23.42
C ASP A 170 2.52 16.37 23.85
N SER A 171 2.48 15.24 23.11
CA SER A 171 1.64 14.09 23.45
C SER A 171 2.46 13.01 24.18
N SER A 172 1.96 12.57 25.33
CA SER A 172 2.51 11.40 26.04
C SER A 172 2.02 10.06 25.46
N LEU A 173 0.88 10.06 24.76
CA LEU A 173 0.31 8.88 24.12
C LEU A 173 0.85 8.72 22.69
N PRO A 174 1.24 7.51 22.25
CA PRO A 174 1.50 7.24 20.83
C PRO A 174 0.28 7.61 19.97
N ALA A 175 0.52 8.24 18.84
CA ALA A 175 -0.48 8.43 17.81
C ALA A 175 -0.54 7.19 16.91
N VAL A 176 -1.75 6.80 16.53
CA VAL A 176 -1.98 5.75 15.53
C VAL A 176 -2.03 6.40 14.15
N PRO A 177 -1.12 6.06 13.21
CA PRO A 177 -1.18 6.58 11.85
C PRO A 177 -2.50 6.19 11.17
N SER A 178 -3.08 7.11 10.38
CA SER A 178 -4.21 6.78 9.52
C SER A 178 -3.81 5.96 8.29
N LEU A 179 -2.53 6.01 7.91
CA LEU A 179 -1.95 5.16 6.89
C LEU A 179 -1.62 3.79 7.50
N GLN A 180 -2.12 2.72 6.88
CA GLN A 180 -1.90 1.35 7.35
C GLN A 180 -0.48 0.88 6.99
N ILE A 181 0.53 1.38 7.69
CA ILE A 181 1.95 1.19 7.35
C ILE A 181 2.33 -0.30 7.35
N GLY A 182 1.87 -1.08 8.32
CA GLY A 182 2.16 -2.51 8.42
C GLY A 182 1.56 -3.30 7.26
N ASP A 183 0.32 -3.02 6.90
CA ASP A 183 -0.32 -3.66 5.75
C ASP A 183 0.34 -3.23 4.43
N LEU A 184 0.58 -1.93 4.24
CA LEU A 184 1.03 -1.38 2.96
C LEU A 184 2.54 -1.55 2.74
N LEU A 185 3.36 -1.02 3.65
CA LEU A 185 4.83 -1.12 3.61
C LEU A 185 5.31 -2.50 4.05
N GLY A 186 4.69 -3.09 5.07
CA GLY A 186 5.11 -4.38 5.61
C GLY A 186 4.63 -5.59 4.80
N GLY A 187 3.48 -5.49 4.14
CA GLY A 187 2.86 -6.61 3.43
C GLY A 187 2.79 -6.41 1.92
N ALA A 188 2.03 -5.41 1.47
CA ALA A 188 1.61 -5.32 0.08
C ALA A 188 2.78 -5.02 -0.88
N LEU A 189 3.59 -4.01 -0.55
CA LEU A 189 4.75 -3.63 -1.34
C LEU A 189 5.84 -4.72 -1.40
N PRO A 190 6.31 -5.31 -0.28
CA PRO A 190 7.35 -6.35 -0.31
C PRO A 190 6.85 -7.62 -1.00
N ALA A 191 5.57 -7.98 -0.86
CA ALA A 191 4.99 -9.10 -1.62
C ALA A 191 5.04 -8.82 -3.14
N ALA A 192 4.55 -7.68 -3.60
CA ALA A 192 4.59 -7.33 -5.02
C ALA A 192 6.02 -7.27 -5.56
N LEU A 193 6.94 -6.63 -4.83
CA LEU A 193 8.36 -6.51 -5.22
C LEU A 193 9.06 -7.87 -5.29
N SER A 194 8.89 -8.70 -4.26
CA SER A 194 9.51 -10.03 -4.21
C SER A 194 8.93 -10.98 -5.26
N ILE A 195 7.64 -10.89 -5.58
CA ILE A 195 7.01 -11.62 -6.68
C ILE A 195 7.64 -11.22 -8.03
N VAL A 196 7.77 -9.93 -8.32
CA VAL A 196 8.40 -9.45 -9.57
C VAL A 196 9.86 -9.91 -9.66
N ALA A 197 10.61 -9.81 -8.57
CA ALA A 197 12.00 -10.29 -8.51
C ALA A 197 12.08 -11.82 -8.72
N ALA A 198 11.17 -12.59 -8.12
CA ALA A 198 11.10 -14.03 -8.27
C ALA A 198 10.70 -14.44 -9.69
N LEU A 199 9.76 -13.73 -10.33
CA LEU A 199 9.37 -13.93 -11.73
C LEU A 199 10.57 -13.73 -12.66
N TYR A 200 11.33 -12.66 -12.43
CA TYR A 200 12.55 -12.38 -13.20
C TYR A 200 13.58 -13.51 -13.04
N GLY A 201 13.81 -13.98 -11.81
CA GLY A 201 14.70 -15.11 -11.54
C GLY A 201 14.22 -16.43 -12.16
N ALA A 202 12.93 -16.75 -12.03
CA ALA A 202 12.32 -17.98 -12.54
C ALA A 202 12.31 -18.05 -14.07
N ARG A 203 12.29 -16.90 -14.77
CA ARG A 203 12.48 -16.85 -16.23
C ARG A 203 13.84 -17.40 -16.65
N GLN A 204 14.88 -17.20 -15.86
CA GLN A 204 16.23 -17.65 -16.16
C GLN A 204 16.51 -19.07 -15.65
N SER A 205 16.12 -19.37 -14.41
CA SER A 205 16.42 -20.67 -13.77
C SER A 205 15.44 -21.78 -14.15
N GLY A 206 14.23 -21.40 -14.55
CA GLY A 206 13.10 -22.31 -14.65
C GLY A 206 12.66 -22.94 -13.33
N GLN A 207 12.99 -22.31 -12.20
CA GLN A 207 12.61 -22.75 -10.87
C GLN A 207 11.92 -21.61 -10.12
N GLY A 208 10.77 -21.93 -9.54
CA GLY A 208 10.03 -21.05 -8.64
C GLY A 208 10.63 -21.00 -7.24
N ARG A 209 9.87 -20.44 -6.28
CA ARG A 209 10.26 -20.37 -4.86
C ARG A 209 9.09 -20.04 -3.96
N LEU A 210 9.25 -20.36 -2.68
CA LEU A 210 8.44 -19.83 -1.60
C LEU A 210 8.98 -18.44 -1.21
N LEU A 211 8.08 -17.46 -1.12
CA LEU A 211 8.29 -16.14 -0.57
C LEU A 211 7.51 -16.06 0.75
N ASP A 212 8.23 -15.87 1.85
CA ASP A 212 7.64 -15.62 3.17
C ASP A 212 7.72 -14.12 3.46
N VAL A 213 6.56 -13.46 3.47
CA VAL A 213 6.44 -12.02 3.73
C VAL A 213 5.84 -11.83 5.12
N ALA A 214 6.71 -11.51 6.09
CA ALA A 214 6.34 -11.23 7.48
C ALA A 214 6.19 -9.72 7.72
N MET A 215 4.96 -9.24 7.87
CA MET A 215 4.67 -7.81 7.96
C MET A 215 5.43 -7.12 9.10
N ALA A 216 5.43 -7.69 10.31
CA ALA A 216 6.12 -7.10 11.46
C ALA A 216 7.65 -7.03 11.26
N GLU A 217 8.25 -8.05 10.64
CA GLU A 217 9.68 -8.09 10.34
C GLU A 217 10.05 -7.00 9.33
N VAL A 218 9.30 -6.90 8.24
CA VAL A 218 9.56 -5.88 7.21
C VAL A 218 9.45 -4.48 7.79
N VAL A 219 8.41 -4.21 8.59
CA VAL A 219 8.25 -2.91 9.25
C VAL A 219 9.42 -2.63 10.19
N LEU A 220 9.84 -3.61 10.99
CA LEU A 220 10.99 -3.45 11.90
C LEU A 220 12.27 -3.09 11.14
N ILE A 221 12.59 -3.82 10.07
CA ILE A 221 13.79 -3.57 9.27
C ILE A 221 13.79 -2.15 8.69
N HIS A 222 12.66 -1.72 8.11
CA HIS A 222 12.54 -0.37 7.55
C HIS A 222 12.57 0.71 8.63
N HIS A 223 12.00 0.43 9.81
CA HIS A 223 12.03 1.36 10.94
C HIS A 223 13.43 1.51 11.52
N MET A 224 14.19 0.43 11.63
CA MET A 224 15.55 0.45 12.20
C MET A 224 16.59 1.10 11.28
N THR A 225 16.40 1.02 9.96
CA THR A 225 17.36 1.53 8.98
C THR A 225 17.79 3.00 9.22
N PRO A 226 16.87 3.98 9.36
CA PRO A 226 17.27 5.36 9.66
C PRO A 226 17.84 5.52 11.08
N LEU A 227 17.39 4.72 12.05
CA LEU A 227 17.83 4.79 13.44
C LEU A 227 19.30 4.40 13.63
N LEU A 228 19.87 3.59 12.73
CA LEU A 228 21.30 3.24 12.76
C LEU A 228 22.22 4.46 12.54
N GLY A 229 21.70 5.53 11.94
CA GLY A 229 22.41 6.80 11.77
C GLY A 229 22.14 7.81 12.88
N GLU A 230 21.22 7.53 13.81
CA GLU A 230 20.89 8.42 14.92
C GLU A 230 21.83 8.17 16.11
N GLY A 231 22.07 9.23 16.90
CA GLY A 231 22.81 9.17 18.15
C GLY A 231 21.96 8.66 19.31
N GLU A 232 22.14 9.25 20.49
CA GLU A 232 21.30 8.90 21.65
C GLU A 232 19.80 9.14 21.36
N ALA A 233 18.97 8.21 21.85
CA ALA A 233 17.52 8.29 21.67
C ALA A 233 16.96 9.54 22.38
N ALA A 234 16.33 10.43 21.61
CA ALA A 234 15.56 11.54 22.16
C ALA A 234 14.19 11.03 22.66
N PRO A 235 13.50 11.79 23.54
CA PRO A 235 12.12 11.49 23.86
C PRO A 235 11.24 11.47 22.60
N ARG A 236 10.20 10.64 22.61
CA ARG A 236 9.23 10.52 21.51
C ARG A 236 8.75 11.89 21.01
N GLY A 237 8.79 12.11 19.70
CA GLY A 237 8.35 13.35 19.06
C GLY A 237 9.36 14.50 19.23
N ARG A 238 10.59 14.19 19.65
CA ARG A 238 11.71 15.14 19.80
C ARG A 238 12.97 14.66 19.09
N GLU A 239 12.89 13.59 18.31
CA GLU A 239 13.96 13.17 17.42
C GLU A 239 14.11 14.15 16.24
N MET A 240 15.26 14.10 15.57
CA MET A 240 15.66 15.05 14.54
C MET A 240 14.56 15.30 13.49
N LEU A 241 13.93 14.23 13.01
CA LEU A 241 12.91 14.27 11.94
C LEU A 241 11.48 13.99 12.44
N THR A 242 11.23 14.17 13.74
CA THR A 242 9.91 13.98 14.38
C THR A 242 9.52 15.14 15.30
N GLY A 243 10.22 16.27 15.21
CA GLY A 243 9.91 17.47 15.99
C GLY A 243 11.04 17.94 16.91
N GLY A 244 12.25 17.41 16.78
CA GLY A 244 13.44 17.83 17.51
C GLY A 244 14.00 19.19 17.07
N LEU A 245 13.88 19.53 15.78
CA LEU A 245 14.46 20.76 15.20
C LEU A 245 13.41 21.86 14.92
N PRO A 246 13.68 23.15 15.19
CA PRO A 246 12.74 24.25 14.91
C PRO A 246 12.41 24.41 13.43
N TRP A 247 13.35 24.04 12.57
CA TRP A 247 13.19 24.06 11.12
C TRP A 247 12.70 22.73 10.54
N TYR A 248 12.30 21.77 11.40
CA TYR A 248 11.67 20.51 11.03
C TYR A 248 10.50 20.17 11.98
N GLY A 249 9.29 20.54 11.61
CA GLY A 249 8.11 20.31 12.44
C GLY A 249 6.79 20.81 11.85
N VAL A 250 5.72 20.61 12.61
CA VAL A 250 4.37 21.05 12.28
C VAL A 250 3.98 22.17 13.24
N TYR A 251 3.53 23.30 12.71
CA TYR A 251 3.21 24.50 13.47
C TYR A 251 1.77 24.93 13.26
N ALA A 252 1.07 25.26 14.35
CA ALA A 252 -0.29 25.77 14.30
C ALA A 252 -0.30 27.21 13.76
N THR A 253 -1.26 27.48 12.88
CA THR A 253 -1.55 28.81 12.29
C THR A 253 -2.68 29.49 13.08
N GLN A 254 -2.92 30.78 12.81
CA GLN A 254 -3.92 31.59 13.54
C GLN A 254 -5.33 30.96 13.57
N ASP A 255 -5.72 30.31 12.47
CA ASP A 255 -7.04 29.68 12.27
C ASP A 255 -7.08 28.20 12.73
N GLY A 256 -6.07 27.74 13.48
CA GLY A 256 -6.02 26.37 14.01
C GLY A 256 -5.68 25.28 12.97
N ARG A 257 -5.40 25.70 11.72
CA ARG A 257 -4.80 24.85 10.69
C ARG A 257 -3.29 24.70 10.94
N HIS A 258 -2.59 23.90 10.13
CA HIS A 258 -1.18 23.59 10.37
C HIS A 258 -0.31 23.80 9.13
N LEU A 259 0.92 24.24 9.37
CA LEU A 259 1.98 24.41 8.38
C LEU A 259 3.10 23.41 8.69
N ALA A 260 3.51 22.63 7.70
CA ALA A 260 4.68 21.77 7.77
C ALA A 260 5.92 22.56 7.34
N VAL A 261 6.91 22.66 8.20
CA VAL A 261 8.22 23.26 7.93
C VAL A 261 9.25 22.14 7.94
N ALA A 262 9.89 21.89 6.80
CA ALA A 262 10.91 20.86 6.62
C ALA A 262 12.19 21.45 6.01
N ALA A 263 12.57 22.64 6.47
CA ALA A 263 13.75 23.39 6.04
C ALA A 263 15.04 22.82 6.68
N LEU A 264 15.28 21.51 6.49
CA LEU A 264 16.32 20.75 7.18
C LEU A 264 17.73 21.29 6.88
N GLU A 265 18.02 21.51 5.61
CA GLU A 265 19.30 22.03 5.15
C GLU A 265 19.40 23.54 5.32
N PHE A 266 20.61 24.01 5.65
CA PHE A 266 20.89 25.43 5.92
C PHE A 266 20.35 26.38 4.85
N LYS A 267 20.46 26.04 3.56
CA LYS A 267 19.96 26.87 2.45
C LYS A 267 18.45 27.10 2.51
N PHE A 268 17.68 26.07 2.88
CA PHE A 268 16.22 26.17 2.98
C PHE A 268 15.84 26.93 4.23
N TRP A 269 16.56 26.72 5.34
CA TRP A 269 16.38 27.51 6.54
C TRP A 269 16.69 28.99 6.32
N ALA A 270 17.81 29.31 5.67
CA ALA A 270 18.14 30.69 5.31
C ALA A 270 17.06 31.32 4.42
N THR A 271 16.52 30.57 3.47
CA THR A 271 15.42 31.03 2.60
C THR A 271 14.14 31.26 3.41
N PHE A 272 13.79 30.36 4.33
CA PHE A 272 12.67 30.53 5.26
C PHE A 272 12.84 31.81 6.09
N CYS A 273 13.99 31.96 6.75
CA CYS A 273 14.33 33.12 7.58
C CYS A 273 14.20 34.45 6.82
N ALA A 274 14.75 34.52 5.60
CA ALA A 274 14.62 35.71 4.77
C ALA A 274 13.16 35.98 4.38
N THR A 275 12.41 34.95 4.01
CA THR A 275 11.01 35.03 3.58
C THR A 275 10.09 35.54 4.68
N VAL A 276 10.32 35.11 5.92
CA VAL A 276 9.50 35.50 7.07
C VAL A 276 10.00 36.76 7.79
N GLY A 277 11.01 37.45 7.23
CA GLY A 277 11.56 38.68 7.79
C GLY A 277 12.39 38.50 9.05
N ARG A 278 12.99 37.31 9.25
CA ARG A 278 13.86 36.96 10.38
C ARG A 278 15.25 36.48 9.94
N PRO A 279 16.03 37.27 9.18
CA PRO A 279 17.38 36.88 8.77
C PRO A 279 18.33 36.64 9.96
N ASP A 280 18.02 37.20 11.13
CA ASP A 280 18.73 36.95 12.39
C ASP A 280 18.68 35.48 12.83
N TRP A 281 17.66 34.72 12.40
CA TRP A 281 17.54 33.29 12.69
C TRP A 281 18.48 32.41 11.87
N THR A 282 19.02 32.88 10.75
CA THR A 282 19.87 32.05 9.87
C THR A 282 21.08 31.49 10.60
N GLY A 283 21.73 32.30 11.45
CA GLY A 283 22.90 31.86 12.23
C GLY A 283 22.57 30.87 13.36
N ARG A 284 21.29 30.60 13.61
CA ARG A 284 20.81 29.73 14.70
C ARG A 284 20.62 28.26 14.28
N HIS A 285 20.95 27.92 13.03
CA HIS A 285 20.84 26.57 12.45
C HIS A 285 21.79 25.53 13.09
N SER A 286 22.68 25.97 13.98
CA SER A 286 23.59 25.11 14.74
C SER A 286 23.37 25.20 16.26
N GLU A 287 22.27 25.82 16.71
CA GLU A 287 21.97 25.90 18.14
C GLU A 287 21.54 24.54 18.70
N GLU A 288 21.78 24.32 20.00
CA GLU A 288 21.45 23.09 20.72
C GLU A 288 20.83 23.40 22.09
N GLY A 289 20.10 22.44 22.68
CA GLY A 289 19.58 22.58 24.05
C GLY A 289 18.53 23.71 24.21
N ALA A 290 18.66 24.52 25.25
CA ALA A 290 17.64 25.51 25.63
C ALA A 290 17.44 26.64 24.60
N THR A 291 18.49 26.99 23.84
CA THR A 291 18.41 28.02 22.80
C THR A 291 17.59 27.53 21.59
N LEU A 292 17.71 26.24 21.27
CA LEU A 292 16.92 25.56 20.24
C LEU A 292 15.42 25.58 20.57
N ASP A 293 15.05 25.29 21.82
CA ASP A 293 13.66 25.37 22.27
C ASP A 293 13.14 26.81 22.21
N SER A 294 13.95 27.82 22.56
CA SER A 294 13.57 29.23 22.39
C SER A 294 13.24 29.56 20.92
N LEU A 295 14.11 29.15 19.98
CA LEU A 295 13.87 29.37 18.54
C LEU A 295 12.57 28.71 18.08
N ARG A 296 12.28 27.48 18.53
CA ARG A 296 11.01 26.80 18.22
C ARG A 296 9.80 27.63 18.65
N HIS A 297 9.82 28.16 19.88
CA HIS A 297 8.71 28.99 20.36
C HIS A 297 8.55 30.26 19.51
N GLU A 298 9.65 30.89 19.10
CA GLU A 298 9.59 32.04 18.21
C GLU A 298 9.04 31.69 16.82
N VAL A 299 9.45 30.55 16.23
CA VAL A 299 8.90 30.04 14.96
C VAL A 299 7.40 29.75 15.11
N ALA A 300 7.01 29.07 16.18
CA ALA A 300 5.61 28.75 16.45
C ALA A 300 4.76 30.01 16.61
N ALA A 301 5.23 31.01 17.36
CA ALA A 301 4.54 32.27 17.56
C ALA A 301 4.40 33.06 16.25
N LEU A 302 5.44 33.04 15.40
CA LEU A 302 5.38 33.67 14.09
C LEU A 302 4.33 32.98 13.21
N VAL A 303 4.37 31.65 13.06
CA VAL A 303 3.39 30.92 12.26
C VAL A 303 1.96 31.12 12.79
N ALA A 304 1.77 31.13 14.11
CA ALA A 304 0.46 31.37 14.73
C ALA A 304 -0.08 32.81 14.54
N SER A 305 0.75 33.76 14.10
CA SER A 305 0.33 35.16 13.90
C SER A 305 -0.54 35.38 12.66
N GLN A 306 -0.54 34.42 11.72
CA GLN A 306 -1.26 34.53 10.45
C GLN A 306 -2.00 33.22 10.13
N PRO A 307 -3.13 33.27 9.39
CA PRO A 307 -3.87 32.07 9.01
C PRO A 307 -3.13 31.26 7.94
N LEU A 308 -3.52 29.99 7.75
CA LEU A 308 -2.89 29.13 6.74
C LEU A 308 -2.92 29.70 5.32
N ALA A 309 -3.99 30.41 4.96
CA ALA A 309 -4.13 31.04 3.64
C ALA A 309 -3.00 32.05 3.35
N TYR A 310 -2.63 32.87 4.34
CA TYR A 310 -1.52 33.82 4.21
C TYR A 310 -0.19 33.09 3.99
N TRP A 311 0.10 32.07 4.81
CA TRP A 311 1.35 31.30 4.66
C TRP A 311 1.41 30.54 3.34
N SER A 312 0.26 30.04 2.87
CA SER A 312 0.16 29.35 1.58
C SER A 312 0.50 30.30 0.42
N GLU A 313 0.08 31.56 0.49
CA GLU A 313 0.44 32.59 -0.49
C GLU A 313 1.92 32.95 -0.41
N VAL A 314 2.44 33.21 0.80
CA VAL A 314 3.85 33.57 1.04
C VAL A 314 4.80 32.49 0.49
N PHE A 315 4.48 31.21 0.72
CA PHE A 315 5.34 30.10 0.31
C PHE A 315 4.97 29.45 -1.03
N ALA A 316 3.97 29.99 -1.76
CA ALA A 316 3.48 29.39 -3.01
C ALA A 316 4.56 29.16 -4.08
N THR A 317 5.55 30.05 -4.13
CA THR A 317 6.65 30.01 -5.12
C THR A 317 8.03 30.06 -4.47
N VAL A 318 8.11 29.86 -3.14
CA VAL A 318 9.36 29.94 -2.38
C VAL A 318 9.86 28.53 -2.10
N ASP A 319 11.08 28.24 -2.55
CA ASP A 319 11.74 26.97 -2.33
C ASP A 319 12.39 26.91 -0.93
N ALA A 320 11.56 26.79 0.11
CA ALA A 320 11.98 26.74 1.51
C ALA A 320 11.53 25.46 2.23
N CYS A 321 11.01 24.45 1.51
CA CYS A 321 10.45 23.23 2.09
C CYS A 321 9.33 23.50 3.13
N VAL A 322 8.45 24.45 2.82
CA VAL A 322 7.30 24.80 3.66
C VAL A 322 6.01 24.55 2.89
N THR A 323 5.07 23.81 3.49
CA THR A 323 3.82 23.42 2.84
C THR A 323 2.65 23.40 3.82
N PRO A 324 1.42 23.66 3.36
CA PRO A 324 0.23 23.48 4.19
C PRO A 324 -0.01 22.00 4.52
N VAL A 325 -0.49 21.71 5.74
CA VAL A 325 -1.06 20.40 6.06
C VAL A 325 -2.50 20.34 5.54
N LEU A 326 -2.69 19.54 4.50
CA LEU A 326 -3.94 19.47 3.73
C LEU A 326 -4.87 18.37 4.22
N THR A 327 -6.18 18.58 4.01
CA THR A 327 -7.15 17.47 4.06
C THR A 327 -6.99 16.57 2.82
N PRO A 328 -7.54 15.33 2.83
CA PRO A 328 -7.54 14.47 1.65
C PRO A 328 -8.16 15.13 0.41
N GLU A 329 -9.24 15.89 0.58
CA GLU A 329 -9.94 16.59 -0.50
C GLU A 329 -9.08 17.72 -1.09
N GLU A 330 -8.44 18.53 -0.22
CA GLU A 330 -7.52 19.58 -0.65
C GLU A 330 -6.30 19.00 -1.36
N ALA A 331 -5.75 17.88 -0.86
CA ALA A 331 -4.65 17.18 -1.50
C ALA A 331 -5.03 16.72 -2.92
N LEU A 332 -6.19 16.08 -3.09
CA LEU A 332 -6.67 15.66 -4.42
C LEU A 332 -6.87 16.84 -5.37
N ALA A 333 -7.22 18.02 -4.86
CA ALA A 333 -7.36 19.25 -5.65
C ALA A 333 -6.03 19.93 -6.00
N LEU A 334 -4.89 19.49 -5.46
CA LEU A 334 -3.60 20.14 -5.72
C LEU A 334 -3.25 20.13 -7.23
N PRO A 335 -2.81 21.27 -7.80
CA PRO A 335 -2.42 21.35 -9.21
C PRO A 335 -1.38 20.30 -9.61
N GLN A 336 -0.44 19.99 -8.71
CA GLN A 336 0.59 18.97 -8.95
C GLN A 336 0.01 17.56 -9.12
N PHE A 337 -0.97 17.17 -8.31
CA PHE A 337 -1.59 15.85 -8.40
C PHE A 337 -2.59 15.77 -9.55
N GLN A 338 -3.34 16.86 -9.81
CA GLN A 338 -4.20 17.02 -10.99
C GLN A 338 -3.39 16.87 -12.29
N ALA A 339 -2.28 17.61 -12.43
CA ALA A 339 -1.39 17.54 -13.59
C ALA A 339 -0.76 16.14 -13.80
N ARG A 340 -0.74 15.31 -12.74
CA ARG A 340 -0.21 13.93 -12.77
C ARG A 340 -1.31 12.86 -12.81
N GLY A 341 -2.55 13.24 -13.14
CA GLY A 341 -3.67 12.33 -13.36
C GLY A 341 -4.23 11.69 -12.08
N LEU A 342 -3.99 12.30 -10.91
CA LEU A 342 -4.50 11.83 -9.60
C LEU A 342 -5.71 12.63 -9.10
N GLY A 343 -6.21 13.54 -9.93
CA GLY A 343 -7.27 14.46 -9.56
C GLY A 343 -8.70 14.00 -9.85
N GLY A 344 -8.84 12.91 -10.61
CA GLY A 344 -10.14 12.36 -11.00
C GLY A 344 -10.62 11.33 -9.99
N ALA A 345 -11.90 11.40 -9.66
CA ALA A 345 -12.62 10.31 -9.01
C ALA A 345 -12.67 9.07 -9.92
N ASP A 346 -12.75 7.88 -9.32
CA ASP A 346 -13.15 6.69 -10.06
C ASP A 346 -14.58 6.79 -10.61
N GLU A 347 -15.05 5.76 -11.33
CA GLU A 347 -16.41 5.67 -11.90
C GLU A 347 -17.52 5.82 -10.84
N LEU A 348 -17.19 5.78 -9.55
CA LEU A 348 -18.10 5.87 -8.42
C LEU A 348 -17.91 7.15 -7.59
N GLY A 349 -17.15 8.13 -8.09
CA GLY A 349 -16.94 9.40 -7.39
C GLY A 349 -15.91 9.30 -6.25
N GLN A 350 -15.07 8.26 -6.20
CA GLN A 350 -14.22 7.98 -5.04
C GLN A 350 -12.73 7.98 -5.38
N GLY A 351 -12.02 8.95 -4.82
CA GLY A 351 -10.55 8.99 -4.74
C GLY A 351 -9.82 8.80 -6.08
N PRO A 352 -8.49 8.79 -6.08
CA PRO A 352 -7.74 8.55 -7.29
C PRO A 352 -7.87 7.08 -7.69
N ALA A 353 -8.55 6.81 -8.79
CA ALA A 353 -8.64 5.46 -9.37
C ALA A 353 -7.27 4.91 -9.79
N ALA A 354 -6.26 5.78 -9.90
CA ALA A 354 -5.07 5.55 -10.70
C ALA A 354 -4.07 4.53 -10.11
N SER A 355 -3.27 3.94 -10.99
CA SER A 355 -2.09 3.17 -10.60
C SER A 355 -1.03 4.08 -9.98
N PRO A 356 -0.29 3.65 -8.95
CA PRO A 356 0.87 4.40 -8.46
C PRO A 356 2.03 4.42 -9.47
N PHE A 357 2.03 3.53 -10.47
CA PHE A 357 3.14 3.35 -11.39
C PHE A 357 3.07 4.31 -12.59
N VAL A 358 4.21 4.95 -12.88
CA VAL A 358 4.44 5.77 -14.08
C VAL A 358 5.65 5.19 -14.81
N MET A 359 5.48 4.79 -16.07
CA MET A 359 6.53 4.23 -16.92
C MET A 359 6.60 5.02 -18.22
N ASP A 360 7.81 5.40 -18.63
CA ASP A 360 8.06 6.23 -19.81
C ASP A 360 7.19 7.51 -19.85
N GLY A 361 6.97 8.11 -18.68
CA GLY A 361 6.14 9.32 -18.52
C GLY A 361 4.63 9.07 -18.54
N VAL A 362 4.18 7.83 -18.75
CA VAL A 362 2.76 7.44 -18.80
C VAL A 362 2.36 6.76 -17.50
N ARG A 363 1.31 7.25 -16.85
CA ARG A 363 0.70 6.54 -15.71
C ARG A 363 -0.05 5.33 -16.22
N LEU A 364 0.26 4.16 -15.66
CA LEU A 364 -0.43 2.93 -16.06
C LEU A 364 -1.93 3.04 -15.74
N ALA A 365 -2.75 2.59 -16.69
CA ALA A 365 -4.20 2.69 -16.57
C ALA A 365 -4.68 1.77 -15.44
N ALA A 366 -5.49 2.34 -14.55
CA ALA A 366 -6.27 1.57 -13.60
C ALA A 366 -7.50 1.03 -14.31
N THR A 367 -7.43 -0.19 -14.84
CA THR A 367 -8.51 -0.75 -15.65
C THR A 367 -9.41 -1.71 -14.89
N GLY A 368 -10.66 -1.79 -15.35
CA GLY A 368 -11.63 -2.81 -14.94
C GLY A 368 -12.43 -2.46 -13.70
N THR A 369 -13.59 -3.10 -13.58
CA THR A 369 -14.41 -3.08 -12.38
C THR A 369 -14.01 -4.24 -11.46
N PRO A 370 -14.27 -4.14 -10.15
CA PRO A 370 -14.13 -5.28 -9.26
C PRO A 370 -15.17 -6.37 -9.62
N PRO A 371 -14.80 -7.65 -9.61
CA PRO A 371 -15.70 -8.73 -10.01
C PRO A 371 -16.70 -9.07 -8.89
N SER A 372 -17.95 -9.35 -9.29
CA SER A 372 -18.93 -9.98 -8.40
C SER A 372 -18.46 -11.38 -7.97
N PRO A 373 -18.94 -11.90 -6.83
CA PRO A 373 -18.47 -13.19 -6.36
C PRO A 373 -18.73 -14.31 -7.38
N GLY A 374 -17.68 -15.02 -7.80
CA GLY A 374 -17.78 -16.12 -8.77
C GLY A 374 -18.19 -15.71 -10.18
N GLN A 375 -18.16 -14.40 -10.50
CA GLN A 375 -18.57 -13.86 -11.80
C GLN A 375 -17.94 -14.60 -12.98
N ASP A 376 -16.68 -15.01 -12.83
CA ASP A 376 -15.87 -15.56 -13.90
C ASP A 376 -15.61 -17.07 -13.72
N SER A 377 -16.24 -17.73 -12.73
CA SER A 377 -15.93 -19.13 -12.36
C SER A 377 -15.95 -20.08 -13.57
N ARG A 378 -17.02 -20.04 -14.37
CA ARG A 378 -17.14 -20.89 -15.58
C ARG A 378 -16.07 -20.55 -16.62
N ALA A 379 -15.88 -19.26 -16.91
CA ALA A 379 -14.96 -18.82 -17.95
C ALA A 379 -13.51 -19.18 -17.61
N ILE A 380 -13.09 -18.92 -16.37
CA ILE A 380 -11.76 -19.27 -15.87
C ILE A 380 -11.47 -20.77 -16.06
N LEU A 381 -12.41 -21.63 -15.68
CA LEU A 381 -12.19 -23.08 -15.78
C LEU A 381 -12.17 -23.57 -17.23
N VAL A 382 -13.05 -23.08 -18.09
CA VAL A 382 -13.03 -23.45 -19.51
C VAL A 382 -11.71 -23.01 -20.18
N GLU A 383 -11.24 -21.80 -19.90
CA GLU A 383 -9.96 -21.29 -20.39
C GLU A 383 -8.75 -22.07 -19.83
N ALA A 384 -8.88 -22.61 -18.62
CA ALA A 384 -7.90 -23.53 -18.03
C ALA A 384 -8.00 -24.97 -18.56
N GLY A 385 -8.87 -25.23 -19.54
CA GLY A 385 -8.99 -26.52 -20.24
C GLY A 385 -9.90 -27.54 -19.55
N PHE A 386 -10.74 -27.13 -18.60
CA PHE A 386 -11.78 -28.00 -18.04
C PHE A 386 -12.88 -28.24 -19.07
N ALA A 387 -13.38 -29.48 -19.14
CA ALA A 387 -14.49 -29.80 -20.03
C ALA A 387 -15.79 -29.16 -19.50
N ILE A 388 -16.71 -28.80 -20.40
CA ILE A 388 -17.94 -28.07 -20.02
C ILE A 388 -18.79 -28.89 -19.04
N ASP A 389 -18.89 -30.21 -19.27
CA ASP A 389 -19.57 -31.16 -18.40
C ASP A 389 -18.91 -31.31 -17.02
N GLU A 390 -17.57 -31.25 -16.96
CA GLU A 390 -16.82 -31.19 -15.71
C GLU A 390 -17.19 -29.92 -14.91
N VAL A 391 -17.21 -28.75 -15.56
CA VAL A 391 -17.57 -27.47 -14.93
C VAL A 391 -19.04 -27.46 -14.46
N ASP A 392 -19.95 -27.99 -15.28
CA ASP A 392 -21.37 -28.12 -14.93
C ASP A 392 -21.55 -29.04 -13.70
N GLY A 393 -20.79 -30.14 -13.65
CA GLY A 393 -20.77 -31.04 -12.50
C GLY A 393 -20.27 -30.37 -11.22
N LEU A 394 -19.27 -29.50 -11.30
CA LEU A 394 -18.75 -28.74 -10.15
C LEU A 394 -19.77 -27.71 -9.64
N LEU A 395 -20.46 -26.99 -10.54
CA LEU A 395 -21.55 -26.06 -10.20
C LEU A 395 -22.72 -26.80 -9.53
N ALA A 396 -23.15 -27.93 -10.09
CA ALA A 396 -24.27 -28.71 -9.56
C ALA A 396 -23.99 -29.25 -8.15
N GLN A 397 -22.72 -29.47 -7.80
CA GLN A 397 -22.28 -29.94 -6.49
C GLN A 397 -21.98 -28.81 -5.49
N GLY A 398 -22.14 -27.53 -5.89
CA GLY A 398 -21.82 -26.37 -5.05
C GLY A 398 -20.33 -26.22 -4.73
N ILE A 399 -19.46 -26.77 -5.59
CA ILE A 399 -18.01 -26.63 -5.47
C ILE A 399 -17.55 -25.26 -5.99
N LEU A 400 -18.33 -24.66 -6.90
CA LEU A 400 -18.13 -23.34 -7.51
C LEU A 400 -19.21 -22.35 -7.09
#